data_AF-A0A958QFF8-F1
#
_entry.id   AF-A0A958QFF8-F1
#
_cell.length_a   1.000
_cell.length_b   1.000
_cell.length_c   1.000
_cell.angle_alpha   90.00
_cell.angle_beta   90.00
_cell.angle_gamma   90.00
#
_symmetry.space_group_name_H-M   'P 1'
#
loop_
_entity.id
_entity.type
_entity.pdbx_description
1 polymer ?
#
loop_
_entity_poly.entity_id
_entity_poly.type
_entity_poly.pdbx_seq_one_letter_code
_entity_poly.pdbx_strand_id
1 'polypeptide(L)'
;MEVVITEWALQSYVDLKAKGTFNDDDYKNTLRPDAELLKTDDPFDVNHPKFGNDKFWGPAMSKGQIIKYGYKMKWHNLGPGKVQLRLCVVIVETELEGKKEQRSFLCNSYVKDDKTEKREMARIKTKIRKIMDGTYVYRGKL
;
A
#
# COMPACT_ATOMS: atom_id res chain seq x y z
N MET A 1 -13.83 -8.98 -11.78
CA MET A 1 -13.39 -7.96 -10.79
C MET A 1 -12.16 -7.26 -11.34
N GLU A 2 -12.31 -6.04 -11.84
CA GLU A 2 -11.24 -5.16 -12.31
C GLU A 2 -10.31 -4.83 -11.12
N VAL A 3 -8.99 -5.04 -11.25
CA VAL A 3 -8.05 -4.56 -10.24
C VAL A 3 -7.63 -3.18 -10.68
N VAL A 4 -8.30 -2.18 -10.10
CA VAL A 4 -7.91 -0.79 -10.24
C VAL A 4 -6.73 -0.56 -9.31
N ILE A 5 -5.63 -0.08 -9.87
CA ILE A 5 -4.46 0.36 -9.12
C ILE A 5 -4.35 1.85 -9.37
N THR A 6 -4.79 2.62 -8.37
CA THR A 6 -4.83 4.07 -8.46
C THR A 6 -3.57 4.66 -7.88
N GLU A 7 -3.05 5.70 -8.53
CA GLU A 7 -1.90 6.46 -8.02
C GLU A 7 -2.22 7.48 -6.97
N TRP A 8 -3.49 7.57 -6.61
CA TRP A 8 -3.87 8.33 -5.45
C TRP A 8 -4.38 7.36 -4.41
N ALA A 9 -3.71 7.46 -3.26
CA ALA A 9 -4.24 7.25 -1.92
C ALA A 9 -5.77 7.45 -1.82
N LEU A 10 -6.40 8.29 -2.66
CA LEU A 10 -7.85 8.31 -2.89
C LEU A 10 -8.47 6.91 -2.95
N GLN A 11 -8.30 6.01 -3.95
CA GLN A 11 -9.11 4.77 -3.90
C GLN A 11 -8.72 3.85 -2.73
N SER A 12 -7.43 3.79 -2.40
CA SER A 12 -6.96 2.96 -1.29
C SER A 12 -7.58 3.38 0.03
N TYR A 13 -7.74 4.69 0.28
CA TYR A 13 -8.23 5.25 1.54
C TYR A 13 -9.63 5.88 1.48
N VAL A 14 -10.27 6.04 0.31
CA VAL A 14 -11.57 6.72 0.10
C VAL A 14 -12.64 6.02 0.90
N ASP A 15 -12.67 4.69 0.86
CA ASP A 15 -13.64 3.92 1.63
C ASP A 15 -13.45 4.11 3.14
N LEU A 16 -12.23 4.40 3.59
CA LEU A 16 -11.93 4.63 5.00
C LEU A 16 -12.16 6.08 5.43
N LYS A 17 -11.88 7.03 4.54
CA LYS A 17 -12.18 8.45 4.70
C LYS A 17 -13.69 8.66 4.79
N ALA A 18 -14.45 8.04 3.89
CA ALA A 18 -15.92 8.08 3.90
C ALA A 18 -16.52 7.47 5.18
N LYS A 19 -15.80 6.54 5.83
CA LYS A 19 -16.18 5.95 7.13
C LYS A 19 -15.72 6.78 8.33
N GLY A 20 -15.04 7.91 8.13
CA GLY A 20 -14.50 8.73 9.23
C GLY A 20 -13.39 8.05 10.03
N THR A 21 -12.66 7.10 9.42
CA THR A 21 -11.54 6.38 10.07
C THR A 21 -10.41 7.34 10.49
N PHE A 22 -10.21 8.37 9.69
CA PHE A 22 -9.24 9.44 9.86
C PHE A 22 -9.82 10.73 9.25
N ASN A 23 -9.30 11.88 9.62
CA ASN A 23 -9.77 13.17 9.12
C ASN A 23 -8.94 13.69 7.93
N ASP A 24 -9.33 14.84 7.37
CA ASP A 24 -8.60 15.44 6.25
C ASP A 24 -7.15 15.79 6.58
N ASP A 25 -6.87 16.15 7.83
CA ASP A 25 -5.53 16.51 8.27
C ASP A 25 -4.62 15.27 8.38
N ASP A 26 -5.11 14.16 8.95
CA ASP A 26 -4.42 12.87 8.98
C ASP A 26 -4.03 12.44 7.57
N TYR A 27 -4.96 12.61 6.61
CA TYR A 27 -4.71 12.27 5.22
C TYR A 27 -3.63 13.16 4.60
N LYS A 28 -3.79 14.48 4.70
CA LYS A 28 -2.90 15.46 4.04
C LYS A 28 -1.51 15.52 4.65
N ASN A 29 -1.41 15.37 5.97
CA ASN A 29 -0.18 15.61 6.71
C ASN A 29 0.54 14.34 7.15
N THR A 30 -0.09 13.16 7.05
CA THR A 30 0.54 11.89 7.43
C THR A 30 0.43 10.84 6.34
N LEU A 31 -0.78 10.42 5.97
CA LEU A 31 -0.95 9.27 5.07
C LEU A 31 -0.42 9.51 3.67
N ARG A 32 -0.72 10.69 3.10
CA ARG A 32 -0.30 11.04 1.74
C ARG A 32 1.21 11.28 1.66
N PRO A 33 1.83 12.12 2.51
CA PRO A 33 3.29 12.31 2.48
C PRO A 33 4.06 11.00 2.65
N ASP A 34 3.63 10.15 3.59
CA ASP A 34 4.27 8.85 3.81
C ASP A 34 4.18 7.92 2.58
N ALA A 35 3.05 7.93 1.87
CA ALA A 35 2.88 7.15 0.64
C ALA A 35 3.71 7.72 -0.53
N GLU A 36 3.87 9.04 -0.60
CA GLU A 36 4.63 9.72 -1.65
C GLU A 36 6.14 9.45 -1.57
N LEU A 37 6.67 9.06 -0.39
CA LEU A 37 8.07 8.60 -0.25
C LEU A 37 8.43 7.45 -1.21
N LEU A 38 7.45 6.60 -1.60
CA LEU A 38 7.69 5.51 -2.56
C LEU A 38 8.04 5.98 -3.97
N LYS A 39 7.93 7.28 -4.28
CA LYS A 39 8.34 7.89 -5.55
C LYS A 39 9.79 8.37 -5.52
N THR A 40 10.20 8.90 -4.39
CA THR A 40 11.41 9.71 -4.25
C THR A 40 12.54 8.97 -3.55
N ASP A 41 12.20 8.02 -2.69
CA ASP A 41 13.13 7.35 -1.78
C ASP A 41 13.17 5.84 -2.06
N ASP A 42 14.28 5.20 -1.67
CA ASP A 42 14.44 3.75 -1.79
C ASP A 42 13.73 3.03 -0.62
N PRO A 43 12.65 2.28 -0.87
CA PRO A 43 11.95 1.53 0.17
C PRO A 43 12.74 0.33 0.72
N PHE A 44 13.93 0.06 0.20
CA PHE A 44 14.84 -0.98 0.65
C PHE A 44 16.04 -0.43 1.42
N ASP A 45 16.17 0.90 1.56
CA ASP A 45 17.21 1.50 2.40
C ASP A 45 16.89 1.28 3.88
N VAL A 46 17.74 0.48 4.53
CA VAL A 46 17.65 0.14 5.96
C VAL A 46 17.93 1.32 6.88
N ASN A 47 18.62 2.36 6.39
CA ASN A 47 18.93 3.56 7.17
C ASN A 47 17.85 4.64 7.02
N HIS A 48 16.92 4.48 6.07
CA HIS A 48 15.86 5.44 5.85
C HIS A 48 14.95 5.53 7.10
N PRO A 49 14.67 6.72 7.66
CA PRO A 49 13.96 6.86 8.94
C PRO A 49 12.60 6.15 9.02
N LYS A 50 11.93 6.05 7.86
CA LYS A 50 10.65 5.35 7.69
C LYS A 50 10.84 3.89 7.22
N PHE A 51 11.50 3.64 6.10
CA PHE A 51 11.61 2.29 5.53
C PHE A 51 12.51 1.33 6.34
N GLY A 52 13.46 1.84 7.12
CA GLY A 52 14.19 1.05 8.12
C GLY A 52 13.37 0.68 9.37
N ASN A 53 12.19 1.28 9.56
CA ASN A 53 11.35 1.05 10.74
C ASN A 53 10.30 -0.03 10.47
N ASP A 54 10.46 -1.21 11.07
CA ASP A 54 9.59 -2.38 10.92
C ASP A 54 8.14 -2.15 11.43
N LYS A 55 7.94 -1.19 12.33
CA LYS A 55 6.61 -0.79 12.81
C LYS A 55 5.84 0.01 11.78
N PHE A 56 6.54 0.68 10.86
CA PHE A 56 5.97 1.46 9.77
C PHE A 56 5.96 0.67 8.45
N TRP A 57 7.09 0.10 8.05
CA TRP A 57 7.26 -0.57 6.77
C TRP A 57 7.59 -2.05 6.95
N GLY A 58 7.45 -2.84 5.90
CA GLY A 58 7.99 -4.20 5.85
C GLY A 58 7.20 -5.15 4.95
N PRO A 59 7.67 -6.39 4.82
CA PRO A 59 7.07 -7.36 3.93
C PRO A 59 5.64 -7.73 4.34
N ALA A 60 4.80 -7.95 3.35
CA ALA A 60 3.52 -8.61 3.52
C ALA A 60 3.76 -10.10 3.82
N MET A 61 3.10 -10.64 4.85
CA MET A 61 3.26 -12.02 5.27
C MET A 61 1.92 -12.72 5.31
N SER A 62 1.91 -14.00 4.92
CA SER A 62 0.75 -14.88 5.02
C SER A 62 1.20 -16.21 5.61
N LYS A 63 0.64 -16.60 6.75
CA LYS A 63 1.01 -17.86 7.45
C LYS A 63 2.52 -17.97 7.71
N GLY A 64 3.15 -16.88 8.16
CA GLY A 64 4.58 -16.83 8.46
C GLY A 64 5.50 -16.74 7.25
N GLN A 65 4.98 -16.80 6.02
CA GLN A 65 5.77 -16.69 4.79
C GLN A 65 5.65 -15.29 4.19
N ILE A 66 6.78 -14.74 3.74
CA ILE A 66 6.82 -13.49 2.98
C ILE A 66 6.12 -13.69 1.64
N ILE A 67 5.26 -12.75 1.29
CA ILE A 67 4.64 -12.67 -0.03
C ILE A 67 5.61 -11.91 -0.93
N LYS A 68 6.22 -12.61 -1.90
CA LYS A 68 7.13 -11.99 -2.88
C LYS A 68 6.48 -10.77 -3.53
N TYR A 69 7.23 -9.66 -3.64
CA TYR A 69 6.78 -8.36 -4.16
C TYR A 69 5.75 -7.62 -3.30
N GLY A 70 5.23 -8.23 -2.22
CA GLY A 70 4.21 -7.65 -1.37
C GLY A 70 4.81 -6.99 -0.12
N TYR A 71 4.38 -5.76 0.15
CA TYR A 71 4.80 -4.95 1.29
C TYR A 71 3.60 -4.28 1.96
N LYS A 72 3.83 -3.71 3.14
CA LYS A 72 2.83 -2.97 3.90
C LYS A 72 3.42 -1.74 4.57
N MET A 73 2.76 -0.60 4.37
CA MET A 73 2.86 0.53 5.29
C MET A 73 1.85 0.34 6.43
N LYS A 74 2.23 0.80 7.63
CA LYS A 74 1.53 0.57 8.88
C LYS A 74 1.55 1.87 9.69
N TRP A 75 0.38 2.42 9.95
CA TRP A 75 0.21 3.55 10.86
C TRP A 75 -0.48 3.06 12.12
N HIS A 76 0.02 3.49 13.27
CA HIS A 76 -0.56 3.18 14.57
C HIS A 76 -1.13 4.43 15.18
N ASN A 77 -2.18 4.30 16.00
CA ASN A 77 -2.82 5.40 16.71
C ASN A 77 -3.33 6.52 15.78
N LEU A 78 -3.83 6.17 14.60
CA LEU A 78 -4.32 7.14 13.63
C LEU A 78 -5.78 7.55 13.90
N GLY A 79 -6.09 8.84 13.74
CA GLY A 79 -7.45 9.37 13.82
C GLY A 79 -8.10 9.25 15.21
N PRO A 80 -9.38 9.62 15.34
CA PRO A 80 -10.07 9.68 16.63
C PRO A 80 -10.21 8.30 17.30
N GLY A 81 -10.31 7.24 16.49
CA GLY A 81 -10.37 5.85 16.97
C GLY A 81 -9.02 5.25 17.32
N LYS A 82 -7.90 5.98 17.17
CA LYS A 82 -6.53 5.50 17.35
C LYS A 82 -6.28 4.15 16.65
N VAL A 83 -6.75 4.05 15.42
CA VAL A 83 -6.75 2.78 14.69
C VAL A 83 -5.35 2.40 14.23
N GLN A 84 -5.16 1.10 13.97
CA GLN A 84 -4.00 0.62 13.23
C GLN A 84 -4.37 0.52 11.75
N LEU A 85 -3.91 1.47 10.94
CA LEU A 85 -4.16 1.50 9.51
C LEU A 85 -3.03 0.77 8.77
N ARG A 86 -3.37 0.02 7.73
CA ARG A 86 -2.40 -0.64 6.85
C ARG A 86 -2.69 -0.30 5.41
N LEU A 87 -1.64 -0.08 4.62
CA LEU A 87 -1.71 0.01 3.16
C LEU A 87 -0.87 -1.11 2.57
N CYS A 88 -1.49 -1.97 1.77
CA CYS A 88 -0.80 -2.95 0.96
C CYS A 88 -0.14 -2.27 -0.24
N VAL A 89 1.12 -2.58 -0.45
CA VAL A 89 1.93 -2.07 -1.57
C VAL A 89 2.50 -3.26 -2.32
N VAL A 90 2.51 -3.20 -3.64
CA VAL A 90 3.24 -4.14 -4.48
C VAL A 90 4.38 -3.42 -5.15
N ILE A 91 5.61 -3.93 -5.01
CA ILE A 91 6.79 -3.36 -5.66
C ILE A 91 7.34 -4.42 -6.61
N VAL A 92 7.29 -4.14 -7.91
CA VAL A 92 7.70 -5.08 -8.96
C VAL A 92 8.15 -4.32 -10.20
N GLU A 93 9.06 -4.92 -10.96
CA GLU A 93 9.44 -4.43 -12.28
C GLU A 93 8.30 -4.64 -13.28
N THR A 94 7.91 -3.58 -13.97
CA THR A 94 6.85 -3.62 -14.99
C THR A 94 7.27 -2.83 -16.20
N GLU A 95 6.74 -3.20 -17.36
CA GLU A 95 6.86 -2.41 -18.58
C GLU A 95 5.54 -1.65 -18.81
N LEU A 96 5.60 -0.33 -18.68
CA LEU A 96 4.49 0.58 -18.96
C LEU A 96 4.98 1.66 -19.90
N GLU A 97 4.19 1.97 -20.94
CA GLU A 97 4.53 3.01 -21.93
C GLU A 97 5.92 2.80 -22.57
N GLY A 98 6.34 1.54 -22.76
CA GLY A 98 7.65 1.18 -23.34
C GLY A 98 8.84 1.39 -22.40
N LYS A 99 8.61 1.68 -21.11
CA LYS A 99 9.65 1.81 -20.09
C LYS A 99 9.56 0.67 -19.08
N LYS A 100 10.65 -0.09 -18.98
CA LYS A 100 10.82 -1.13 -17.98
C LYS A 100 11.47 -0.54 -16.73
N GLU A 101 10.71 -0.44 -15.66
CA GLU A 101 11.21 0.08 -14.38
C GLU A 101 10.51 -0.58 -13.20
N GLN A 102 11.17 -0.54 -12.04
CA GLN A 102 10.55 -0.93 -10.78
C GLN A 102 9.49 0.11 -10.41
N ARG A 103 8.28 -0.35 -10.12
CA ARG A 103 7.17 0.53 -9.73
C ARG A 103 6.53 0.07 -8.43
N SER A 104 6.08 1.06 -7.67
CA SER A 104 5.30 0.89 -6.45
C SER A 104 3.80 1.06 -6.75
N PHE A 105 3.02 0.04 -6.45
CA PHE A 105 1.59 -0.02 -6.71
C PHE A 105 0.81 0.00 -5.38
N LEU A 106 0.12 1.11 -5.11
CA LEU A 106 -0.72 1.26 -3.92
C LEU A 106 -2.00 0.43 -4.12
N CYS A 107 -2.17 -0.61 -3.31
CA CYS A 107 -3.19 -1.61 -3.55
C CYS A 107 -4.48 -1.34 -2.75
N ASN A 108 -4.52 -1.77 -1.49
CA ASN A 108 -5.71 -1.68 -0.64
C ASN A 108 -5.27 -1.15 0.71
N SER A 109 -6.04 -0.24 1.30
CA SER A 109 -5.89 0.09 2.71
C SER A 109 -7.02 -0.50 3.55
N TYR A 110 -6.74 -0.73 4.83
CA TYR A 110 -7.70 -1.30 5.76
C TYR A 110 -7.28 -1.02 7.20
N VAL A 111 -8.26 -0.96 8.09
CA VAL A 111 -8.02 -1.00 9.54
C VAL A 111 -7.69 -2.43 9.92
N LYS A 112 -6.59 -2.62 10.66
CA LYS A 112 -6.11 -3.93 11.08
C LYS A 112 -7.10 -4.58 12.04
N ASP A 113 -7.66 -5.70 11.58
CA ASP A 113 -8.17 -6.79 12.41
C ASP A 113 -7.70 -8.12 11.80
N ASP A 114 -7.70 -9.20 12.57
CA ASP A 114 -7.10 -10.47 12.14
C ASP A 114 -7.82 -11.13 10.95
N LYS A 115 -9.13 -10.88 10.79
CA LYS A 115 -9.93 -11.43 9.70
C LYS A 115 -9.67 -10.66 8.41
N THR A 116 -9.68 -9.33 8.49
CA THR A 116 -9.41 -8.42 7.38
C THR A 116 -7.97 -8.58 6.92
N GLU A 117 -7.00 -8.67 7.83
CA GLU A 117 -5.61 -8.93 7.49
C GLU A 117 -5.45 -10.17 6.61
N LYS A 118 -5.99 -11.31 7.05
CA LYS A 118 -5.91 -12.57 6.29
C LYS A 118 -6.52 -12.43 4.90
N ARG A 119 -7.64 -11.73 4.79
CA ARG A 119 -8.32 -11.47 3.52
C ARG A 119 -7.50 -10.57 2.61
N GLU A 120 -6.93 -9.49 3.12
CA GLU A 120 -6.11 -8.57 2.33
C GLU A 120 -4.79 -9.22 1.89
N MET A 121 -4.21 -10.10 2.71
CA MET A 121 -3.05 -10.91 2.31
C MET A 121 -3.37 -11.94 1.22
N ALA A 122 -4.62 -12.40 1.10
CA ALA A 122 -5.04 -13.20 -0.04
C ALA A 122 -5.27 -12.33 -1.30
N ARG A 123 -5.86 -11.13 -1.11
CA ARG A 123 -6.11 -10.17 -2.20
C ARG A 123 -4.81 -9.66 -2.81
N ILE A 124 -3.80 -9.33 -2.01
CA ILE A 124 -2.51 -8.84 -2.51
C ILE A 124 -1.84 -9.84 -3.44
N LYS A 125 -1.92 -11.17 -3.16
CA LYS A 125 -1.40 -12.21 -4.07
C LYS A 125 -2.08 -12.17 -5.44
N THR A 126 -3.40 -11.98 -5.45
CA THR A 126 -4.17 -11.86 -6.69
C THR A 126 -3.79 -10.58 -7.45
N LYS A 127 -3.56 -9.47 -6.74
CA LYS A 127 -3.12 -8.22 -7.34
C LYS A 127 -1.72 -8.32 -7.93
N ILE A 128 -0.77 -8.93 -7.22
CA ILE A 128 0.60 -9.19 -7.71
C ILE A 128 0.53 -9.91 -9.06
N ARG A 129 -0.24 -11.00 -9.14
CA ARG A 129 -0.42 -11.74 -10.40
C ARG A 129 -0.93 -10.84 -11.52
N LYS A 130 -1.99 -10.06 -11.27
CA LYS A 130 -2.55 -9.17 -12.28
C LYS A 130 -1.60 -8.06 -12.71
N ILE A 131 -0.81 -7.51 -11.78
CA ILE A 131 0.21 -6.49 -12.06
C ILE A 131 1.27 -7.09 -12.99
N MET A 132 1.79 -8.25 -12.65
CA MET A 132 2.79 -8.95 -13.46
C MET A 132 2.24 -9.35 -14.84
N ASP A 133 0.99 -9.80 -14.89
CA ASP A 133 0.32 -10.20 -16.13
C ASP A 133 -0.15 -8.99 -16.97
N GLY A 134 0.01 -7.75 -16.48
CA GLY A 134 -0.49 -6.54 -17.15
C GLY A 134 -2.03 -6.43 -17.20
N THR A 135 -2.76 -7.29 -16.50
CA THR A 135 -4.24 -7.39 -16.53
C THR A 135 -4.91 -6.57 -15.42
N TYR A 136 -4.37 -5.39 -15.16
CA TYR A 136 -4.89 -4.41 -14.21
C TYR A 136 -5.24 -3.12 -14.93
N VAL A 137 -6.13 -2.34 -14.33
CA VAL A 137 -6.45 -1.01 -14.85
C VAL A 137 -5.69 0.01 -14.03
N TYR A 138 -4.75 0.66 -14.69
CA TYR A 138 -3.98 1.76 -14.14
C TYR A 138 -4.82 3.03 -14.19
N ARG A 139 -5.00 3.71 -13.05
CA ARG A 139 -5.77 4.96 -12.98
C ARG A 139 -5.00 6.02 -12.19
N GLY A 140 -4.23 6.84 -12.92
CA GLY A 140 -3.59 8.05 -12.43
C GLY A 140 -2.23 8.29 -13.10
N LYS A 141 -1.47 9.26 -12.59
CA LYS A 141 0.01 9.21 -12.46
C LYS A 141 0.37 9.65 -11.04
N LEU A 142 1.39 9.04 -10.42
CA LEU A 142 1.97 9.44 -9.14
C LEU A 142 2.73 10.74 -9.39
#